data_AF-A0A8T4HWW4-F1
#
_entry.id   AF-A0A8T4HWW4-F1
#
_cell.length_a   1.000
_cell.length_b   1.000
_cell.length_c   1.000
_cell.angle_alpha   90.00
_cell.angle_beta   90.00
_cell.angle_gamma   90.00
#
_symmetry.space_group_name_H-M   'P 1'
#
loop_
_entity.id
_entity.type
_entity.pdbx_description
1 polymer ?
#
loop_
_entity_poly.entity_id
_entity_poly.type
_entity_poly.pdbx_seq_one_letter_code
_entity_poly.pdbx_strand_id
1 'polypeptide(L)'
;VELEHTAGSVTVDRGQAVRRTASVTVPDTSFIPRTPTEQLAISGAKLRIERGIRYGNGDVETVPVFWGRVDAVDGDPDYGPVDI
;
A
#
# COMPACT_ATOMS: atom_id res chain seq x y z
N VAL A 1 -2.90 7.90 -7.41
CA VAL A 1 -1.45 8.18 -7.44
C VAL A 1 -0.75 6.84 -7.30
N GLU A 2 0.30 6.59 -8.09
CA GLU A 2 1.15 5.40 -7.90
C GLU A 2 2.13 5.67 -6.77
N LEU A 3 2.30 4.69 -5.88
CA LEU A 3 3.23 4.77 -4.77
C LEU A 3 4.46 3.94 -5.11
N GLU A 4 5.63 4.57 -5.07
CA GLU A 4 6.88 3.82 -5.10
C GLU A 4 6.98 3.00 -3.81
N HIS A 5 7.22 1.70 -3.94
CA HIS A 5 7.27 0.77 -2.82
C HIS A 5 8.54 -0.05 -2.90
N THR A 6 9.12 -0.35 -1.75
CA THR A 6 10.36 -1.14 -1.63
C THR A 6 10.10 -2.57 -1.17
N ALA A 7 8.97 -2.80 -0.49
CA ALA A 7 8.53 -4.11 -0.05
C ALA A 7 7.00 -4.21 0.01
N GLY A 8 6.49 -5.44 0.04
CA GLY A 8 5.07 -5.68 0.28
C GLY A 8 4.71 -7.16 0.35
N SER A 9 3.60 -7.47 1.02
CA SER A 9 3.07 -8.81 1.13
C SER A 9 1.54 -8.79 1.20
N VAL A 10 0.91 -9.90 0.79
CA VAL A 10 -0.53 -10.12 1.00
C VAL A 10 -0.69 -11.47 1.69
N THR A 11 -1.29 -11.47 2.87
CA THR A 11 -1.58 -12.67 3.65
C THR A 11 -3.06 -13.02 3.55
N VAL A 12 -3.37 -14.32 3.66
CA VAL A 12 -4.74 -14.84 3.59
C VAL A 12 -4.96 -15.75 4.79
N ASP A 13 -5.94 -15.41 5.63
CA ASP A 13 -6.37 -16.25 6.75
C ASP A 13 -7.87 -16.51 6.65
N ARG A 14 -8.24 -17.78 6.48
CA ARG A 14 -9.66 -18.18 6.37
C ARG A 14 -10.38 -18.29 7.71
N GLY A 15 -9.65 -18.28 8.83
CA GLY A 15 -10.21 -18.33 10.18
C GLY A 15 -10.62 -16.96 10.74
N GLN A 16 -10.17 -15.86 10.13
CA GLN A 16 -10.43 -14.49 10.59
C GLN A 16 -11.63 -13.85 9.89
N ALA A 17 -12.23 -12.86 10.55
CA ALA A 17 -13.26 -12.01 9.94
C ALA A 17 -12.68 -11.21 8.75
N VAL A 18 -11.47 -10.67 8.92
CA VAL A 18 -10.68 -10.07 7.84
C VAL A 18 -9.82 -11.15 7.21
N ARG A 19 -10.24 -11.59 6.01
CA ARG A 19 -9.66 -12.79 5.37
C ARG A 19 -8.39 -12.53 4.57
N ARG A 20 -8.11 -11.26 4.26
CA ARG A 20 -6.94 -10.85 3.48
C ARG A 20 -6.43 -9.54 4.04
N THR A 21 -5.13 -9.49 4.28
CA THR A 21 -4.43 -8.29 4.75
C THR A 21 -3.24 -8.07 3.84
N ALA A 22 -3.08 -6.85 3.37
CA ALA A 22 -1.87 -6.44 2.66
C ALA A 22 -1.02 -5.56 3.58
N SER A 23 0.29 -5.64 3.41
CA SER A 23 1.25 -4.72 4.01
C SER A 23 2.17 -4.22 2.91
N VAL A 24 2.39 -2.92 2.83
CA VAL A 24 3.25 -2.29 1.81
C VAL A 24 4.18 -1.27 2.48
N THR A 25 5.47 -1.36 2.12
CA THR A 25 6.49 -0.42 2.60
C THR A 25 6.83 0.59 1.51
N VAL A 26 6.70 1.87 1.83
CA VAL A 26 6.95 3.03 0.96
C VAL A 26 8.10 3.85 1.56
N PRO A 27 9.11 4.25 0.78
CA PRO A 27 10.27 4.97 1.33
C PRO A 27 9.98 6.44 1.67
N ASP A 28 8.94 7.03 1.08
CA ASP A 28 8.62 8.45 1.22
C ASP A 28 7.77 8.72 2.49
N THR A 29 8.38 9.37 3.48
CA THR A 29 7.75 9.69 4.77
C THR A 29 6.66 10.77 4.69
N SER A 30 6.57 11.52 3.58
CA SER A 30 5.51 12.51 3.39
C SER A 30 4.11 11.90 3.31
N PHE A 31 4.02 10.58 3.14
CA PHE A 31 2.77 9.84 3.14
C PHE A 31 2.24 9.50 4.55
N ILE A 32 3.00 9.75 5.62
CA ILE A 32 2.50 9.61 6.99
C ILE A 32 1.51 10.75 7.27
N PRO A 33 0.20 10.45 7.44
CA PRO A 33 -0.82 11.49 7.53
C PRO A 33 -0.70 12.25 8.86
N ARG A 34 -0.44 13.55 8.79
CA ARG A 34 -0.46 14.49 9.94
C ARG A 34 -1.79 15.21 10.08
N THR A 35 -2.55 15.31 8.99
CA THR A 35 -3.88 15.92 8.95
C THR A 35 -4.91 14.96 8.32
N PRO A 36 -6.21 15.09 8.66
CA PRO A 36 -7.26 14.22 8.11
C PRO A 36 -7.48 14.32 6.60
N THR A 37 -6.99 15.40 5.97
CA THR A 37 -7.12 15.64 4.52
C THR A 37 -6.00 15.02 3.70
N GLU A 38 -4.97 14.46 4.35
CA GLU A 38 -3.84 13.86 3.67
C GLU A 38 -4.18 12.51 3.04
N GLN A 39 -3.41 12.16 1.99
CA GLN A 39 -3.79 11.12 1.03
C GLN A 39 -4.00 9.74 1.64
N LEU A 40 -3.17 9.35 2.62
CA LEU A 40 -3.26 8.05 3.30
C LEU A 40 -4.02 8.12 4.62
N ALA A 41 -4.81 9.18 4.85
CA ALA A 41 -5.66 9.25 6.02
C ALA A 41 -6.59 8.02 6.08
N ILE A 42 -6.49 7.26 7.18
CA ILE A 42 -7.19 5.98 7.45
C ILE A 42 -8.72 6.11 7.23
N SER A 43 -9.28 7.29 7.45
CA SER A 43 -10.70 7.59 7.28
C SER A 43 -11.10 7.93 5.84
N GLY A 44 -10.66 7.14 4.86
CA GLY A 44 -11.10 7.31 3.47
C GLY A 44 -10.16 6.71 2.41
N ALA A 45 -8.88 6.52 2.76
CA ALA A 45 -7.90 5.97 1.85
C ALA A 45 -8.18 4.50 1.51
N LYS A 46 -7.96 4.16 0.24
CA LYS A 46 -8.04 2.80 -0.30
C LYS A 46 -6.80 2.51 -1.12
N LEU A 47 -6.31 1.29 -1.00
CA LEU A 47 -5.13 0.82 -1.72
C LEU A 47 -5.53 -0.23 -2.75
N ARG A 48 -4.98 -0.09 -3.96
CA ARG A 48 -4.98 -1.11 -5.01
C ARG A 48 -3.57 -1.61 -5.18
N ILE A 49 -3.38 -2.92 -5.03
CA ILE A 49 -2.10 -3.56 -5.29
C ILE A 49 -2.27 -4.40 -6.55
N GLU A 50 -1.36 -4.21 -7.48
CA GLU A 50 -1.29 -4.96 -8.71
C GLU A 50 0.06 -5.64 -8.82
N ARG A 51 0.07 -6.77 -9.53
CA ARG A 51 1.30 -7.47 -9.86
C ARG A 51 1.29 -7.77 -11.34
N GLY A 52 2.45 -7.65 -11.99
CA GLY A 52 2.52 -7.68 -13.43
C GLY A 52 3.91 -7.90 -13.98
N ILE A 53 4.02 -7.77 -15.29
CA ILE A 53 5.27 -7.85 -16.05
C ILE A 53 5.40 -6.55 -16.84
N ARG A 54 6.62 -5.98 -16.83
CA ARG A 54 7.00 -4.90 -17.74
C ARG A 54 7.80 -5.51 -18.89
N TYR A 55 7.32 -5.31 -20.10
CA TYR A 55 7.97 -5.78 -21.32
C TYR A 55 9.12 -4.84 -21.73
N GLY A 56 10.08 -5.37 -22.49
CA GLY A 56 11.25 -4.59 -22.94
C GLY A 56 10.92 -3.45 -23.91
N ASN A 57 9.70 -3.43 -24.47
CA ASN A 57 9.18 -2.35 -25.32
C ASN A 57 8.45 -1.26 -24.51
N GLY A 58 8.39 -1.38 -23.18
CA GLY A 58 7.74 -0.42 -22.29
C GLY A 58 6.29 -0.75 -21.94
N ASP A 59 5.67 -1.74 -22.59
CA ASP A 59 4.32 -2.17 -22.23
C ASP A 59 4.30 -2.78 -20.82
N VAL A 60 3.23 -2.53 -20.08
CA VAL A 60 3.02 -3.08 -18.73
C VAL A 60 1.70 -3.83 -18.71
N GLU A 61 1.75 -5.11 -18.36
CA GLU A 61 0.56 -5.92 -18.10
C GLU A 61 0.48 -6.20 -16.60
N THR A 62 -0.58 -5.72 -15.96
CA THR A 62 -0.83 -5.92 -14.52
C THR A 62 -2.14 -6.64 -14.26
N VAL A 63 -2.17 -7.40 -13.17
CA VAL A 63 -3.39 -7.99 -12.62
C VAL A 63 -3.58 -7.53 -11.17
N PRO A 64 -4.82 -7.22 -10.75
CA PRO A 64 -5.09 -6.82 -9.37
C PRO A 64 -4.89 -8.01 -8.43
N VAL A 65 -4.12 -7.81 -7.34
CA VAL A 65 -3.87 -8.83 -6.31
C VAL A 65 -4.53 -8.48 -4.97
N PHE A 66 -4.75 -7.21 -4.70
CA PHE A 66 -5.45 -6.75 -3.50
C PHE A 66 -6.17 -5.42 -3.74
N TRP A 67 -7.32 -5.25 -3.10
CA TRP A 67 -8.03 -3.98 -3.02
C TRP A 67 -8.67 -3.87 -1.64
N GLY A 68 -8.35 -2.82 -0.90
CA GLY A 68 -8.78 -2.67 0.48
C GLY A 68 -8.74 -1.23 0.99
N ARG A 69 -9.31 -1.01 2.16
CA ARG A 69 -9.16 0.24 2.91
C ARG A 69 -7.77 0.24 3.56
N VAL A 70 -7.19 1.42 3.72
CA VAL A 70 -6.03 1.62 4.61
C VAL A 70 -6.52 1.59 6.05
N ASP A 71 -6.02 0.64 6.83
CA ASP A 71 -6.41 0.45 8.24
C ASP A 71 -5.36 1.04 9.20
N ALA A 72 -4.10 1.12 8.78
CA ALA A 72 -3.00 1.73 9.52
C ALA A 72 -2.00 2.40 8.56
N VAL A 73 -1.30 3.41 9.06
CA VAL A 73 -0.11 3.99 8.43
C VAL A 73 0.86 4.28 9.56
N ASP A 74 2.03 3.66 9.52
CA ASP A 74 3.06 3.75 10.57
C ASP A 74 4.42 4.07 9.95
N GLY A 75 5.36 4.52 10.79
CA GLY A 75 6.70 4.91 10.37
C GLY A 75 7.20 6.16 11.08
N ASP A 76 8.52 6.31 11.15
CA ASP A 76 9.14 7.52 11.70
C ASP A 76 9.05 8.66 10.67
N PRO A 77 8.46 9.82 10.99
CA PRO A 77 8.33 10.92 10.03
C PRO A 77 9.66 11.52 9.54
N ASP A 78 10.72 11.42 10.35
CA ASP A 78 12.04 11.96 10.07
C ASP A 78 12.98 10.92 9.45
N TYR A 79 12.80 9.64 9.78
CA TYR A 79 13.72 8.56 9.36
C TYR A 79 13.13 7.51 8.40
N GLY A 80 11.80 7.31 8.38
CA GLY A 80 11.13 6.31 7.53
C GLY A 80 11.52 4.85 7.82
N PRO A 81 11.10 3.88 6.98
CA PRO A 81 10.10 3.97 5.91
C PRO A 81 8.65 4.02 6.44
N VAL A 82 7.69 4.19 5.54
CA VAL A 82 6.25 4.16 5.83
C VAL A 82 5.70 2.77 5.57
N ASP A 83 5.03 2.19 6.57
CA ASP A 83 4.31 0.93 6.45
C ASP A 83 2.79 1.18 6.44
N ILE A 84 2.11 0.57 5.46
CA ILE A 84 0.66 0.71 5.19
C ILE A 84 0.02 -0.67 5.26
#